data_AF-A0A922ZX22-F1
#
_entry.id   AF-A0A922ZX22-F1
#
_cell.length_a   1.000
_cell.length_b   1.000
_cell.length_c   1.000
_cell.angle_alpha   90.00
_cell.angle_beta   90.00
_cell.angle_gamma   90.00
#
_symmetry.space_group_name_H-M   'P 1'
#
loop_
_entity.id
_entity.type
_entity.pdbx_description
1 polymer ?
#
loop_
_entity_poly.entity_id
_entity_poly.type
_entity_poly.pdbx_seq_one_letter_code
_entity_poly.pdbx_strand_id
1 'polypeptide(L)' 'MKSKKRSRTAQMAAVIRALHYAYESPVVFEDPFASQLAGPGWHFLCKSRFLYLLATRTIYKSM' A
#
# COMPACT_ATOMS: atom_id res chain seq x y z
N MET A 1 12.87 -21.95 -0.88
CA MET A 1 11.82 -20.97 -1.24
C MET A 1 10.52 -21.36 -0.52
N LYS A 2 10.11 -20.67 0.56
CA LYS A 2 8.87 -21.00 1.30
C LYS A 2 7.65 -20.51 0.50
N SER A 3 7.13 -21.36 -0.37
CA SER A 3 6.29 -21.04 -1.54
C SER A 3 4.85 -20.58 -1.28
N LYS A 4 4.44 -20.24 -0.05
CA LYS A 4 3.01 -19.93 0.23
C LYS A 4 2.72 -18.74 1.15
N LYS A 5 3.72 -18.04 1.69
CA LYS A 5 3.48 -16.84 2.51
C LYS A 5 4.09 -15.61 1.84
N ARG A 6 3.24 -14.68 1.40
CA ARG A 6 3.68 -13.33 1.02
C ARG A 6 4.37 -12.69 2.22
N SER A 7 5.55 -12.12 1.99
CA SER A 7 6.23 -11.38 3.05
C SER A 7 5.37 -10.19 3.46
N ARG A 8 5.13 -10.04 4.77
CA ARG A 8 4.39 -8.88 5.30
C ARG A 8 5.07 -7.57 4.95
N THR A 9 6.41 -7.55 4.94
CA THR A 9 7.19 -6.37 4.56
C THR A 9 7.01 -6.00 3.10
N ALA A 10 7.03 -6.99 2.19
CA ALA A 10 6.80 -6.75 0.77
C ALA A 10 5.38 -6.24 0.50
N GLN A 11 4.39 -6.76 1.23
CA GLN A 11 3.01 -6.30 1.14
C GLN A 11 2.88 -4.86 1.65
N MET A 12 3.49 -4.51 2.79
CA MET A 12 3.49 -3.15 3.31
C MET A 12 4.18 -2.16 2.37
N ALA A 13 5.32 -2.53 1.79
CA ALA A 13 6.01 -1.71 0.81
C ALA A 13 5.11 -1.43 -0.42
N ALA A 14 4.43 -2.46 -0.95
CA ALA A 14 3.49 -2.29 -2.05
C ALA A 14 2.32 -1.36 -1.68
N VAL A 15 1.80 -1.43 -0.45
CA VAL A 15 0.77 -0.50 0.03
C VAL A 15 1.30 0.93 0.05
N ILE A 16 2.44 1.19 0.68
CA ILE A 16 3.03 2.53 0.77
C ILE A 16 3.23 3.13 -0.62
N ARG A 17 3.74 2.34 -1.57
CA ARG A 17 3.95 2.80 -2.96
C ARG A 17 2.64 3.11 -3.69
N ALA A 18 1.61 2.29 -3.52
CA ALA A 18 0.29 2.53 -4.12
C ALA A 18 -0.33 3.82 -3.58
N LEU A 19 -0.13 4.06 -2.28
CA LEU A 19 -0.67 5.22 -1.60
C LEU A 19 0.04 6.52 -1.98
N HIS A 20 1.37 6.48 -2.05
CA HIS A 20 2.20 7.58 -2.54
C HIS A 20 1.73 8.03 -3.93
N TYR A 21 1.61 7.08 -4.87
CA TYR A 21 1.16 7.35 -6.24
C TYR A 21 -0.26 7.91 -6.31
N ALA A 22 -1.17 7.47 -5.43
CA ALA A 22 -2.58 7.85 -5.50
C ALA A 22 -2.93 9.18 -4.80
N TYR A 23 -2.19 9.57 -3.75
CA TYR A 23 -2.63 10.65 -2.85
C TYR A 23 -1.56 11.67 -2.48
N GLU A 24 -0.28 11.39 -2.72
CA GLU A 24 0.80 12.29 -2.33
C GLU A 24 1.15 13.25 -3.47
N SER A 25 1.50 14.49 -3.12
CA SER A 25 1.94 15.52 -4.06
C SER A 25 3.03 16.36 -3.40
N PRO A 26 4.24 16.46 -3.99
CA PRO A 26 4.62 15.94 -5.30
C PRO A 26 4.82 14.41 -5.30
N VAL A 27 4.51 13.78 -6.43
CA VAL A 27 4.82 12.36 -6.65
C VAL A 27 6.33 12.23 -6.87
N VAL A 28 7.01 11.53 -5.97
CA VAL A 28 8.45 11.25 -5.99
C VAL A 28 8.75 10.02 -6.85
N PHE A 29 7.83 9.05 -6.88
CA PHE A 29 7.95 7.86 -7.73
C PHE A 29 6.57 7.34 -8.20
N GLU A 30 6.52 6.80 -9.42
CA GLU A 30 5.30 6.26 -10.02
C GLU A 30 5.30 4.73 -9.99
N ASP A 31 4.41 4.11 -9.21
CA ASP A 31 4.19 2.66 -9.21
C ASP A 31 2.69 2.35 -9.40
N PRO A 32 2.20 2.31 -10.65
CA PRO A 32 0.79 2.04 -10.94
C PRO A 32 0.36 0.61 -10.59
N PHE A 33 1.30 -0.34 -10.47
CA PHE A 33 1.02 -1.75 -10.19
C PHE A 33 1.06 -2.09 -8.70
N ALA A 34 1.57 -1.20 -7.86
CA ALA A 34 1.65 -1.35 -6.41
C ALA A 34 0.32 -1.78 -5.77
N SER A 35 -0.80 -1.22 -6.24
CA SER A 35 -2.14 -1.54 -5.74
C SER A 35 -2.55 -3.01 -6.00
N GLN A 36 -2.09 -3.59 -7.10
CA GLN A 36 -2.33 -4.99 -7.45
C GLN A 36 -1.44 -5.93 -6.62
N LEU A 37 -0.22 -5.49 -6.32
CA LEU A 37 0.76 -6.23 -5.51
C LEU A 37 0.38 -6.28 -4.03
N ALA A 38 -0.23 -5.22 -3.50
CA ALA A 38 -0.71 -5.15 -2.12
C ALA A 38 -1.81 -6.19 -1.81
N GLY A 39 -2.55 -6.65 -2.83
CA GLY A 39 -3.60 -7.65 -2.74
C GLY A 39 -5.02 -7.07 -2.70
N PRO A 40 -6.05 -7.94 -2.81
CA PRO A 40 -7.42 -7.52 -3.10
C PRO A 40 -8.06 -6.61 -2.05
N GLY A 41 -7.77 -6.83 -0.75
CA GLY A 41 -8.28 -5.96 0.32
C GLY A 41 -7.72 -4.54 0.26
N TRP A 42 -6.45 -4.40 -0.14
CA TRP A 42 -5.78 -3.13 -0.28
C TRP A 42 -6.22 -2.35 -1.52
N HIS A 43 -6.56 -3.03 -2.61
CA HIS A 43 -7.15 -2.39 -3.78
C HIS A 43 -8.47 -1.67 -3.44
N PHE A 44 -9.31 -2.27 -2.58
CA PHE A 44 -10.53 -1.63 -2.10
C PHE A 44 -10.24 -0.46 -1.15
N LEU A 45 -9.29 -0.63 -0.22
CA LEU A 45 -8.87 0.44 0.70
C LEU A 45 -8.27 1.64 -0.04
N CYS A 46 -7.51 1.42 -1.11
CA CYS A 46 -6.90 2.48 -1.92
C CYS A 46 -7.93 3.31 -2.70
N LYS A 47 -9.17 2.82 -2.92
CA LYS A 47 -10.23 3.60 -3.56
C LYS A 47 -10.88 4.65 -2.67
N SER A 48 -10.69 4.59 -1.34
CA SER A 48 -11.27 5.54 -0.40
C SER A 48 -10.19 6.33 0.33
N ARG A 49 -10.19 7.65 0.15
CA ARG A 49 -9.25 8.58 0.79
C ARG A 49 -9.29 8.53 2.33
N PHE A 50 -10.44 8.17 2.91
CA PHE A 50 -10.59 7.98 4.35
C PHE A 50 -9.91 6.71 4.85
N LEU A 51 -10.06 5.61 4.11
CA LEU A 51 -9.41 4.34 4.41
C LEU A 51 -7.90 4.45 4.20
N TYR A 52 -7.45 5.26 3.24
CA TYR A 52 -6.06 5.66 3.08
C TYR A 52 -5.49 6.30 4.36
N LEU A 53 -6.15 7.32 4.90
CA LEU A 53 -5.68 8.01 6.12
C LEU A 53 -5.61 7.08 7.34
N LEU A 54 -6.54 6.14 7.45
CA LEU A 54 -6.56 5.12 8.49
C LEU A 54 -5.44 4.09 8.31
N ALA A 55 -5.23 3.64 7.08
CA ALA A 55 -4.18 2.71 6.73
C ALA A 55 -2.80 3.28 6.97
N THR A 56 -2.51 4.51 6.50
CA THR A 56 -1.23 5.17 6.75
C THR A 56 -0.98 5.34 8.23
N ARG A 57 -1.97 5.81 9.01
CA ARG A 57 -1.83 5.90 10.48
C ARG A 57 -1.50 4.56 11.12
N THR A 58 -2.13 3.48 10.66
CA THR A 58 -1.90 2.14 11.20
C THR A 58 -0.52 1.61 10.83
N ILE A 59 -0.08 1.83 9.59
CA ILE A 59 1.24 1.44 9.09
C ILE A 59 2.34 2.21 9.85
N TYR A 60 2.21 3.53 9.97
CA TYR A 60 3.15 4.37 10.71
C TYR A 60 3.21 4.04 12.21
N LYS A 61 2.09 3.63 12.82
CA LYS A 61 2.06 3.23 14.23
C LYS A 61 2.66 1.83 14.47
N SER A 62 2.66 0.98 13.45
CA SER A 62 3.18 -0.39 13.52
C SER A 62 4.68 -0.49 13.18
N MET A 63 5.28 0.60 12.71
CA MET A 63 6.70 0.73 12.40
C MET A 63 7.43 1.37 13.58
#